data_AF-A0A353LXZ1-F1
#
_entry.id   AF-A0A353LXZ1-F1
#
_cell.length_a   1.000
_cell.length_b   1.000
_cell.length_c   1.000
_cell.angle_alpha   90.00
_cell.angle_beta   90.00
_cell.angle_gamma   90.00
#
_symmetry.space_group_name_H-M   'P 1'
#
loop_
_entity.id
_entity.type
_entity.pdbx_description
1 polymer ?
#
loop_
_entity_poly.entity_id
_entity_poly.type
_entity_poly.pdbx_seq_one_letter_code
_entity_poly.pdbx_strand_id
1 'polypeptide(L)'
;MLPLPVMLGVSFGFGRVIHRRFRRVQEAFSSLTERAQENFAGIRVIKGFARENSEEERFREVNEFNVAKNMDLVRVHALFHPLVGYLGALSFIIVLGYGGILVLDGAITIGDFVAFNSYLGMLTWPVMAIGWVMNMIQRGKASMDRLNDIFNQRSDIDDPGEKGALPELKGKIEF
;
A
#
# COMPACT_ATOMS: atom_id res chain seq x y z
N MET A 1 -4.52 -15.50 25.45
CA MET A 1 -3.48 -15.20 24.44
C MET A 1 -3.75 -15.81 23.07
N LEU A 2 -4.44 -16.96 22.95
CA LEU A 2 -4.84 -17.58 21.66
C LEU A 2 -5.47 -16.65 20.60
N PRO A 3 -6.25 -15.60 20.94
CA PRO A 3 -6.85 -14.76 19.90
C PRO A 3 -5.86 -13.85 19.16
N LEU A 4 -4.74 -13.48 19.79
CA LEU A 4 -3.77 -12.55 19.19
C LEU A 4 -3.01 -13.16 18.00
N PRO A 5 -2.46 -14.40 18.07
CA PRO A 5 -1.90 -15.08 16.91
C PRO A 5 -2.90 -15.23 15.75
N VAL A 6 -4.17 -15.47 16.05
CA VAL A 6 -5.24 -15.58 15.04
C VAL A 6 -5.49 -14.22 14.36
N MET A 7 -5.61 -13.14 15.14
CA MET A 7 -5.75 -11.79 14.60
C MET A 7 -4.54 -11.38 13.74
N LEU A 8 -3.32 -11.72 14.17
CA LEU A 8 -2.11 -11.48 13.39
C LEU A 8 -2.14 -12.25 12.07
N GLY A 9 -2.45 -13.55 12.10
CA GLY A 9 -2.53 -14.38 10.90
C GLY A 9 -3.56 -13.86 9.89
N VAL A 10 -4.75 -13.48 10.36
CA VAL A 10 -5.79 -12.85 9.54
C VAL A 10 -5.30 -11.53 8.95
N SER A 11 -4.67 -10.67 9.75
CA SER A 11 -4.15 -9.38 9.30
C SER A 11 -3.07 -9.52 8.22
N PHE A 12 -2.12 -10.45 8.40
CA PHE A 12 -1.10 -10.75 7.40
C PHE A 12 -1.70 -11.32 6.10
N GLY A 13 -2.69 -12.22 6.22
CA GLY A 13 -3.41 -12.77 5.07
C GLY A 13 -4.11 -11.69 4.26
N PHE A 14 -4.88 -10.83 4.92
CA PHE A 14 -5.57 -9.70 4.28
C PHE A 14 -4.59 -8.73 3.63
N GLY A 15 -3.50 -8.36 4.30
CA GLY A 15 -2.47 -7.49 3.73
C GLY A 15 -1.92 -8.03 2.41
N ARG A 16 -1.67 -9.34 2.32
CA ARG A 16 -1.18 -9.99 1.10
C ARG A 16 -2.20 -9.97 -0.04
N VAL A 17 -3.48 -10.22 0.27
CA VAL A 17 -4.57 -10.21 -0.71
C VAL A 17 -4.83 -8.78 -1.21
N ILE A 18 -4.90 -7.80 -0.30
CA ILE A 18 -5.09 -6.38 -0.62
C ILE A 18 -3.97 -5.92 -1.54
N HIS A 19 -2.71 -6.20 -1.21
CA HIS A 19 -1.57 -5.80 -2.04
C HIS A 19 -1.65 -6.35 -3.46
N ARG A 20 -2.01 -7.63 -3.62
CA ARG A 20 -2.19 -8.25 -4.94
C ARG A 20 -3.36 -7.67 -5.73
N ARG A 21 -4.47 -7.35 -5.07
CA ARG A 21 -5.65 -6.72 -5.71
C ARG A 21 -5.37 -5.28 -6.09
N PHE A 22 -4.66 -4.53 -5.24
CA PHE A 22 -4.23 -3.16 -5.52
C PHE A 22 -3.33 -3.10 -6.77
N ARG A 23 -2.41 -4.05 -6.94
CA ARG A 23 -1.59 -4.11 -8.17
C ARG A 23 -2.44 -4.24 -9.44
N ARG A 24 -3.51 -5.04 -9.41
CA ARG A 24 -4.45 -5.18 -10.55
C ARG A 24 -5.24 -3.90 -10.82
N VAL A 25 -5.59 -3.15 -9.77
CA VAL A 25 -6.21 -1.82 -9.91
C VAL A 25 -5.24 -0.88 -10.61
N GLN A 26 -3.97 -0.88 -10.21
CA GLN A 26 -2.94 -0.06 -10.84
C GLN A 26 -2.75 -0.40 -12.32
N GLU A 27 -2.65 -1.70 -12.66
CA GLU A 27 -2.56 -2.18 -14.05
C GLU A 27 -3.76 -1.70 -14.88
N ALA A 28 -4.99 -1.85 -14.36
CA ALA A 28 -6.20 -1.40 -15.04
C ALA A 28 -6.27 0.13 -15.20
N PHE A 29 -5.79 0.88 -14.21
CA PHE A 29 -5.73 2.33 -14.26
C PHE A 29 -4.71 2.82 -15.29
N SER A 30 -3.54 2.16 -15.39
CA SER A 30 -2.55 2.44 -16.43
C SER A 30 -3.14 2.30 -17.83
N SER A 31 -3.84 1.20 -18.12
CA SER A 31 -4.51 1.00 -19.42
C SER A 31 -5.57 2.07 -19.71
N LEU A 32 -6.35 2.47 -18.70
CA LEU A 32 -7.34 3.55 -18.84
C LEU A 32 -6.66 4.88 -19.20
N THR A 33 -5.56 5.22 -18.52
CA THR A 33 -4.82 6.46 -18.76
C THR A 33 -4.09 6.45 -20.11
N GLU A 34 -3.53 5.32 -20.52
CA GLU A 34 -2.88 5.15 -21.82
C GLU A 34 -3.88 5.38 -22.96
N ARG A 35 -5.08 4.81 -22.85
CA ARG A 35 -6.16 5.04 -23.83
C ARG A 35 -6.61 6.49 -23.88
N ALA A 36 -6.71 7.15 -22.73
CA ALA A 36 -7.03 8.58 -22.68
C ALA A 36 -5.95 9.41 -23.41
N GLN A 37 -4.67 9.12 -23.15
CA GLN A 37 -3.54 9.80 -23.80
C GLN A 37 -3.53 9.58 -25.31
N GLU A 38 -3.74 8.35 -25.77
CA GLU A 38 -3.85 8.01 -27.20
C GLU A 38 -4.99 8.78 -27.88
N ASN A 39 -6.17 8.81 -27.26
CA ASN A 39 -7.33 9.52 -27.79
C ASN A 39 -7.10 11.04 -27.88
N PHE A 40 -6.45 11.65 -26.88
CA PHE A 40 -6.14 13.07 -26.91
C PHE A 40 -5.06 13.43 -27.93
N ALA A 41 -3.99 12.63 -28.00
CA ALA A 41 -2.93 12.83 -28.99
C ALA A 41 -3.47 12.63 -30.43
N GLY A 42 -4.36 11.65 -30.61
CA GLY A 42 -4.97 11.26 -31.87
C GLY A 42 -6.29 11.95 -32.22
N ILE A 43 -6.73 12.96 -31.46
CA ILE A 43 -8.10 13.51 -31.58
C ILE A 43 -8.44 14.01 -32.99
N ARG A 44 -7.46 14.57 -33.71
CA ARG A 44 -7.66 15.02 -35.10
C ARG A 44 -7.89 13.85 -36.06
N VAL A 45 -7.23 12.72 -35.83
CA VAL A 45 -7.41 11.49 -36.63
C VAL A 45 -8.78 10.88 -36.34
N ILE A 46 -9.15 10.77 -35.06
CA ILE A 46 -10.45 10.20 -34.65
C ILE A 46 -11.60 11.00 -35.28
N LYS A 47 -11.57 12.34 -35.17
CA LYS A 47 -12.57 13.22 -35.79
C LYS A 47 -12.51 13.21 -37.31
N GLY A 48 -11.31 13.17 -37.89
CA GLY A 48 -11.11 13.12 -39.33
C GLY A 48 -11.72 11.88 -39.99
N PHE A 49 -11.82 10.77 -39.27
CA PHE A 49 -12.46 9.54 -39.72
C PHE A 49 -13.87 9.31 -39.14
N ALA A 50 -14.42 10.26 -38.38
CA ALA A 50 -15.72 10.15 -37.69
C ALA A 50 -15.85 8.87 -36.83
N ARG A 51 -14.80 8.54 -36.06
CA ARG A 51 -14.69 7.32 -35.24
C ARG A 51 -14.96 7.52 -33.76
N GLU A 52 -15.53 8.66 -33.35
CA GLU A 52 -15.75 9.04 -31.94
C GLU A 52 -16.51 7.96 -31.16
N ASN A 53 -17.66 7.50 -31.67
CA ASN A 53 -18.48 6.49 -31.00
C ASN A 53 -17.72 5.18 -30.79
N SER A 54 -16.91 4.77 -31.78
CA SER A 54 -16.09 3.55 -31.68
C SER A 54 -15.01 3.68 -30.61
N GLU A 55 -14.40 4.87 -30.47
CA GLU A 55 -13.41 5.10 -29.42
C GLU A 55 -14.04 5.31 -28.05
N GLU A 56 -15.26 5.84 -27.98
CA GLU A 56 -16.03 5.92 -26.74
C GLU A 56 -16.36 4.52 -26.21
N GLU A 57 -16.83 3.61 -27.06
CA GLU A 57 -17.12 2.21 -26.69
C GLU A 57 -15.86 1.51 -26.17
N ARG A 58 -14.73 1.66 -26.88
CA ARG A 58 -13.42 1.13 -26.46
C ARG A 58 -12.94 1.71 -25.14
N PHE A 59 -13.15 3.00 -24.91
CA PHE A 59 -12.81 3.65 -23.64
C PHE A 59 -13.72 3.16 -22.51
N ARG A 60 -15.01 2.94 -22.79
CA ARG A 60 -15.98 2.41 -21.84
C ARG A 60 -15.56 1.02 -21.35
N GLU A 61 -15.13 0.14 -22.24
CA GLU A 61 -14.66 -1.21 -21.87
C GLU A 61 -13.49 -1.17 -20.86
N VAL A 62 -12.46 -0.35 -21.12
CA VAL A 62 -11.31 -0.24 -20.20
C VAL A 62 -11.67 0.46 -18.89
N ASN A 63 -12.63 1.39 -18.92
CA ASN A 63 -13.15 2.04 -17.73
C ASN A 63 -13.97 1.08 -16.85
N GLU A 64 -14.87 0.31 -17.44
CA GLU A 64 -15.64 -0.72 -16.73
C GLU A 64 -14.72 -1.80 -16.14
N PHE A 65 -13.67 -2.18 -16.86
CA PHE A 65 -12.64 -3.07 -16.32
C PHE A 65 -11.94 -2.46 -15.09
N ASN A 66 -11.58 -1.18 -15.13
CA ASN A 66 -11.01 -0.47 -13.98
C ASN A 66 -11.98 -0.44 -12.78
N VAL A 67 -13.25 -0.15 -13.02
CA VAL A 67 -14.31 -0.18 -11.99
C VAL A 67 -14.42 -1.58 -11.37
N ALA A 68 -14.43 -2.63 -12.19
CA ALA A 68 -14.51 -4.01 -11.71
C ALA A 68 -13.33 -4.39 -10.81
N LYS A 69 -12.09 -3.98 -11.16
CA LYS A 69 -10.90 -4.24 -10.32
C LYS A 69 -10.92 -3.46 -9.02
N ASN A 70 -11.40 -2.22 -9.05
CA ASN A 70 -11.60 -1.43 -7.83
C ASN A 70 -12.64 -2.09 -6.92
N MET A 71 -13.77 -2.54 -7.48
CA MET A 71 -14.82 -3.20 -6.71
C MET A 71 -14.34 -4.51 -6.08
N ASP A 72 -13.53 -5.29 -6.80
CA ASP A 72 -12.88 -6.49 -6.26
C ASP A 72 -11.97 -6.19 -5.05
N LEU A 73 -11.24 -5.07 -5.08
CA LEU A 73 -10.41 -4.62 -3.95
C LEU A 73 -11.30 -4.15 -2.78
N VAL A 74 -12.33 -3.36 -3.06
CA VAL A 74 -13.26 -2.83 -2.05
C VAL A 74 -13.96 -3.96 -1.31
N ARG A 75 -14.42 -5.01 -1.98
CA ARG A 75 -15.05 -6.18 -1.32
C ARG A 75 -14.13 -6.84 -0.29
N VAL A 76 -12.84 -6.97 -0.60
CA VAL A 76 -11.85 -7.51 0.34
C VAL A 76 -11.65 -6.53 1.49
N HIS A 77 -11.43 -5.25 1.19
CA HIS A 77 -11.17 -4.25 2.22
C HIS A 77 -12.36 -4.07 3.18
N ALA A 78 -13.59 -4.13 2.66
CA ALA A 78 -14.83 -3.98 3.44
C ALA A 78 -15.02 -5.12 4.47
N LEU A 79 -14.47 -6.31 4.21
CA LEU A 79 -14.57 -7.45 5.13
C LEU A 79 -13.55 -7.39 6.27
N PHE A 80 -12.47 -6.61 6.11
CA PHE A 80 -11.36 -6.58 7.06
C PHE A 80 -11.78 -6.10 8.46
N HIS A 81 -12.35 -4.89 8.55
CA HIS A 81 -12.75 -4.31 9.83
C HIS A 81 -13.83 -5.13 10.57
N PRO A 82 -14.91 -5.59 9.91
CA PRO A 82 -15.89 -6.46 10.55
C PRO A 82 -15.28 -7.76 11.08
N LEU A 83 -14.37 -8.39 10.33
CA LEU A 83 -13.73 -9.64 10.76
C LEU A 83 -12.82 -9.44 11.98
N VAL A 84 -12.04 -8.36 12.00
CA VAL A 84 -11.20 -8.03 13.16
C VAL A 84 -12.08 -7.70 14.37
N GLY A 85 -13.15 -6.92 14.19
CA GLY A 85 -14.12 -6.64 15.24
C GLY A 85 -14.79 -7.89 15.79
N TYR A 86 -15.17 -8.83 14.91
CA TYR A 86 -15.74 -10.12 15.29
C TYR A 86 -14.77 -10.97 16.11
N LEU A 87 -13.50 -11.08 15.69
CA LEU A 87 -12.47 -11.78 16.45
C LEU A 87 -12.21 -11.11 17.80
N GLY A 88 -12.25 -9.79 17.85
CA GLY A 88 -12.19 -9.02 19.10
C GLY A 88 -13.33 -9.38 20.04
N ALA A 89 -14.58 -9.30 19.56
CA ALA A 89 -15.77 -9.67 20.33
C ALA A 89 -15.71 -11.12 20.82
N LEU A 90 -15.30 -12.06 19.97
CA LEU A 90 -15.12 -13.47 20.35
C LEU A 90 -14.09 -13.64 21.47
N SER A 91 -13.01 -12.85 21.42
CA SER A 91 -12.00 -12.83 22.49
C SER A 91 -12.59 -12.36 23.82
N PHE A 92 -13.42 -11.31 23.80
CA PHE A 92 -14.12 -10.83 25.00
C PHE A 92 -15.08 -11.88 25.56
N ILE A 93 -15.82 -12.60 24.71
CA ILE A 93 -16.72 -13.68 25.15
C ILE A 93 -15.94 -14.81 25.84
N ILE A 94 -14.81 -15.22 25.25
CA ILE A 94 -13.94 -16.26 25.84
C ILE A 94 -13.41 -15.80 27.21
N VAL A 95 -12.98 -14.54 27.32
CA VAL A 95 -12.49 -13.98 28.59
C VAL A 95 -13.61 -13.94 29.62
N LEU A 96 -14.79 -13.42 29.28
CA LEU A 96 -15.94 -13.38 30.19
C LEU A 96 -16.34 -14.77 30.69
N GLY A 97 -16.43 -15.76 29.78
CA GLY A 97 -16.83 -17.11 30.14
C GLY A 97 -15.78 -17.85 30.96
N TYR A 98 -14.58 -18.03 30.41
CA TYR A 98 -13.53 -18.82 31.04
C TYR A 98 -12.83 -18.06 32.18
N GLY A 99 -12.54 -16.78 31.98
CA GLY A 99 -11.96 -15.93 33.01
C GLY A 99 -12.91 -15.71 34.18
N GLY A 100 -14.22 -15.63 33.92
CA GLY A 100 -15.23 -15.57 34.98
C GLY A 100 -15.22 -16.81 35.87
N ILE A 101 -15.11 -18.01 35.30
CA ILE A 101 -14.97 -19.27 36.05
C ILE A 101 -13.70 -19.23 36.93
N LEU A 102 -12.56 -18.79 36.37
CA LEU A 102 -11.31 -18.68 37.12
C LEU A 102 -11.38 -17.70 38.31
N VAL A 103 -12.18 -16.62 38.19
CA VAL A 103 -12.44 -15.70 39.30
C VAL A 103 -13.27 -16.39 40.39
N LEU A 104 -14.31 -17.13 39.99
CA LEU A 104 -15.18 -17.85 40.94
C LEU A 104 -14.42 -18.95 41.70
N ASP A 105 -13.49 -19.64 41.02
CA ASP A 105 -12.63 -20.67 41.61
C ASP A 105 -11.48 -20.07 42.46
N GLY A 106 -11.36 -18.74 42.52
CA GLY A 106 -10.32 -18.03 43.26
C GLY A 106 -8.92 -18.16 42.66
N ALA A 107 -8.79 -18.67 41.43
CA ALA A 107 -7.51 -18.83 40.75
C ALA A 107 -6.90 -17.50 40.30
N ILE A 108 -7.74 -16.49 40.01
CA ILE A 108 -7.35 -15.11 39.69
C ILE A 108 -8.24 -14.12 40.45
N THR A 109 -7.75 -12.91 40.70
CA THR A 109 -8.56 -11.86 41.32
C THR A 109 -9.45 -11.15 40.28
N ILE A 110 -10.49 -10.46 40.76
CA ILE A 110 -11.29 -9.54 39.93
C ILE A 110 -10.39 -8.45 39.32
N GLY A 111 -9.36 -7.99 40.04
CA GLY A 111 -8.40 -7.02 39.55
C GLY A 111 -7.61 -7.56 38.35
N ASP A 112 -7.10 -8.78 38.45
CA ASP A 112 -6.37 -9.45 37.35
C ASP A 112 -7.26 -9.62 36.12
N PHE A 113 -8.53 -9.97 36.33
CA PHE A 113 -9.52 -10.12 35.28
C PHE A 113 -9.77 -8.81 34.50
N VAL A 114 -10.01 -7.71 35.23
CA VAL A 114 -10.23 -6.38 34.63
C VAL A 114 -8.96 -5.87 33.93
N ALA A 115 -7.78 -6.09 34.53
CA ALA A 115 -6.51 -5.72 33.94
C ALA A 115 -6.25 -6.47 32.63
N PHE A 116 -6.48 -7.79 32.61
CA PHE A 116 -6.33 -8.61 31.40
C PHE A 116 -7.24 -8.13 30.27
N ASN A 117 -8.50 -7.83 30.58
CA ASN A 117 -9.47 -7.33 29.62
C ASN A 117 -9.04 -5.98 29.02
N SER A 118 -8.48 -5.11 29.86
CA SER A 118 -7.93 -3.81 29.44
C SER A 118 -6.73 -3.99 28.50
N TYR A 119 -5.79 -4.88 28.85
CA TYR A 119 -4.64 -5.19 28.00
C TYR A 119 -5.03 -5.79 26.65
N LEU A 120 -6.06 -6.64 26.61
CA LEU A 120 -6.58 -7.19 25.36
C LEU A 120 -7.12 -6.08 24.43
N GLY A 121 -7.88 -5.13 24.98
CA GLY A 121 -8.34 -3.95 24.25
C GLY A 121 -7.18 -3.12 23.72
N MET A 122 -6.19 -2.83 24.58
CA MET A 122 -4.99 -2.07 24.21
C MET A 122 -4.15 -2.74 23.11
N LEU A 123 -4.08 -4.07 23.08
CA LEU A 123 -3.31 -4.83 22.08
C LEU A 123 -4.00 -4.93 20.71
N THR A 124 -5.30 -4.67 20.63
CA THR A 124 -6.06 -4.77 19.37
C THR A 124 -5.53 -3.78 18.32
N TRP A 125 -5.29 -2.52 18.72
CA TRP A 125 -4.77 -1.50 17.80
C TRP A 125 -3.32 -1.75 17.34
N PRO A 126 -2.34 -2.03 18.23
CA PRO A 126 -0.97 -2.38 17.83
C PRO A 126 -0.90 -3.56 16.85
N VAL A 127 -1.70 -4.61 17.07
CA VAL A 127 -1.74 -5.77 16.16
C VAL A 127 -2.18 -5.37 14.76
N MET A 128 -3.20 -4.50 14.63
CA MET A 128 -3.61 -3.94 13.34
C MET A 128 -2.55 -3.00 12.76
N ALA A 129 -1.93 -2.18 13.61
CA ALA A 129 -0.97 -1.15 13.20
C ALA A 129 0.32 -1.76 12.63
N ILE A 130 0.77 -2.93 13.10
CA ILE A 130 1.99 -3.60 12.60
C ILE A 130 1.99 -3.70 11.07
N GLY A 131 0.88 -4.13 10.45
CA GLY A 131 0.79 -4.26 9.01
C GLY A 131 0.97 -2.91 8.28
N TRP A 132 0.35 -1.86 8.80
CA TRP A 132 0.46 -0.50 8.27
C TRP A 132 1.87 0.09 8.45
N VAL A 133 2.46 -0.06 9.63
CA VAL A 133 3.84 0.38 9.93
C VAL A 133 4.83 -0.34 9.02
N MET A 134 4.71 -1.66 8.85
CA MET A 134 5.57 -2.43 7.94
C MET A 134 5.48 -1.92 6.51
N ASN A 135 4.28 -1.62 6.04
CA ASN A 135 4.05 -1.07 4.71
C ASN A 135 4.61 0.36 4.56
N MET A 136 4.54 1.19 5.60
CA MET A 136 5.17 2.50 5.65
C MET A 136 6.69 2.41 5.57
N ILE A 137 7.31 1.52 6.34
CA ILE A 137 8.76 1.29 6.33
C ILE A 137 9.21 0.84 4.93
N GLN A 138 8.49 -0.08 4.29
CA GLN A 138 8.82 -0.55 2.93
C GLN A 138 8.79 0.58 1.90
N ARG A 139 7.78 1.47 1.94
CA ARG A 139 7.74 2.65 1.06
C ARG A 139 8.88 3.63 1.38
N GLY A 140 9.14 3.86 2.66
CA GLY A 140 10.24 4.72 3.12
C GLY A 140 11.58 4.23 2.58
N LYS A 141 11.83 2.92 2.65
CA LYS A 141 13.04 2.29 2.09
C LYS A 141 13.18 2.57 0.59
N ALA A 142 12.14 2.34 -0.21
CA ALA A 142 12.19 2.58 -1.65
C ALA A 142 12.47 4.07 -2.00
N SER A 143 12.00 5.00 -1.18
CA SER A 143 12.34 6.43 -1.32
C SER A 143 13.77 6.74 -0.91
N MET A 144 14.27 6.10 0.15
CA MET A 144 15.66 6.24 0.59
C MET A 144 16.64 5.69 -0.44
N ASP A 145 16.33 4.57 -1.08
CA ASP A 145 17.16 3.98 -2.13
C ASP A 145 17.37 4.99 -3.28
N ARG A 146 16.31 5.68 -3.74
CA ARG A 146 16.43 6.74 -4.77
C ARG A 146 17.24 7.96 -4.32
N LEU A 147 17.16 8.34 -3.04
CA LEU A 147 17.98 9.44 -2.51
C LEU A 147 19.46 9.04 -2.45
N ASN A 148 19.74 7.79 -2.08
CA ASN A 148 21.09 7.25 -2.08
C ASN A 148 21.67 7.18 -3.49
N ASP A 149 20.87 6.87 -4.52
CA ASP A 149 21.33 6.94 -5.91
C ASP A 149 21.84 8.34 -6.27
N ILE A 150 21.14 9.40 -5.82
CA ILE A 150 21.56 10.79 -6.03
C ILE A 150 22.80 11.14 -5.21
N PHE A 151 22.84 10.79 -3.92
CA PHE A 151 23.96 11.13 -3.04
C PHE A 151 25.25 10.39 -3.40
N ASN A 152 25.13 9.19 -3.97
CA ASN A 152 26.27 8.40 -4.40
C ASN A 152 26.67 8.64 -5.86
N GLN A 153 25.92 9.47 -6.60
CA GLN A 153 26.27 9.85 -7.95
C GLN A 153 27.59 10.62 -7.94
N ARG A 154 28.57 10.11 -8.68
CA ARG A 154 29.83 10.83 -8.92
C ARG A 154 29.73 11.61 -10.23
N SER A 155 30.47 12.71 -10.32
CA SER A 155 30.59 13.46 -11.57
C SER A 155 31.29 12.58 -12.61
N ASP A 156 30.76 12.55 -13.82
CA ASP A 156 31.43 11.91 -14.96
C ASP A 156 32.64 12.72 -15.45
N ILE A 157 32.73 13.98 -15.03
CA ILE A 157 33.82 14.90 -15.34
C ILE A 157 34.53 15.25 -14.04
N ASP A 158 35.77 14.81 -13.91
CA ASP A 158 36.65 15.22 -12.83
C ASP A 158 37.18 16.63 -13.13
N ASP A 159 36.99 17.57 -12.21
CA ASP A 159 37.63 18.88 -12.28
C ASP A 159 39.13 18.71 -11.96
N PRO A 160 40.05 18.98 -12.89
CA PRO A 160 41.49 18.88 -12.64
C PRO A 160 41.99 19.92 -11.62
N GLY A 161 41.14 20.86 -11.17
CA GLY A 161 41.47 21.90 -10.21
C GLY A 161 42.61 22.78 -10.73
N GLU A 162 43.49 23.23 -9.84
CA GLU A 162 44.64 24.07 -10.21
C GLU A 162 45.58 23.40 -11.24
N LYS A 163 45.60 22.07 -11.32
CA LYS A 163 46.45 21.35 -12.29
C LYS A 163 45.93 21.44 -13.73
N GLY A 164 44.67 21.82 -13.93
CA GLY A 164 44.08 22.04 -15.24
C GLY A 164 43.91 23.52 -15.60
N ALA A 165 44.57 24.43 -14.86
CA ALA A 165 44.50 25.86 -15.15
C ALA A 165 44.99 26.14 -16.58
N LEU A 166 44.09 26.67 -17.42
CA LEU A 166 44.38 26.94 -18.81
C LEU A 166 45.13 28.27 -18.94
N PRO A 167 46.16 28.34 -19.82
CA PRO A 167 46.75 29.61 -20.22
C PRO A 167 45.73 30.45 -21.01
N GLU A 168 46.10 31.69 -21.33
CA GLU A 168 45.22 32.64 -22.02
C GLU A 168 44.58 32.03 -23.29
N LEU A 169 43.25 32.00 -23.30
CA LEU A 169 42.47 31.26 -24.29
C LEU A 169 42.35 32.06 -25.60
N LYS A 170 42.79 31.45 -26.70
CA LYS A 170 42.71 32.05 -28.06
C LYS A 170 41.44 31.67 -28.85
N GLY A 171 40.56 30.84 -28.27
CA GLY A 171 39.25 30.51 -28.85
C GLY A 171 39.26 29.57 -30.07
N LYS A 172 40.34 28.84 -30.33
CA LYS A 172 40.39 27.82 -31.40
C LYS A 172 39.77 26.51 -30.91
N ILE A 173 38.84 25.95 -31.67
CA ILE A 173 38.15 24.69 -31.38
C ILE A 173 38.41 23.71 -32.53
N GLU A 174 38.71 22.46 -32.19
CA GLU A 174 38.90 21.34 -33.10
C GLU A 174 38.26 20.11 -32.44
N PHE A 175 37.63 19.24 -33.21
CA PHE A 175 36.88 18.07 -32.75
C PHE A 175 37.57 16.78 -33.16
#